data_AF-A0A510XZ68-F1
#
_entry.id   AF-A0A510XZ68-F1
#
_cell.length_a   1.000
_cell.length_b   1.000
_cell.length_c   1.000
_cell.angle_alpha   90.00
_cell.angle_beta   90.00
_cell.angle_gamma   90.00
#
_symmetry.space_group_name_H-M   'P 1'
#
loop_
_entity.id
_entity.type
_entity.pdbx_description
1 polymer ?
#
loop_
_entity_poly.entity_id
_entity_poly.type
_entity_poly.pdbx_seq_one_letter_code
_entity_poly.pdbx_strand_id
1 'polypeptide(L)'
;MNSDVYFETQIGFALDQLLPIFPIALILFILFKFSDVTQYISEILKISSNKFLLGFGFLSCVLVSDSIFGYFKVSHLRQIIDEKKYQVVVGCVKHYNSETSPTNYRTETFLIKNTKFQFSNYTQSLYFTGDDHTDNFINEGQCMEVSYVRDGQKNHIFKIVPLTSR
;
A
#
# COMPACT_ATOMS: atom_id res chain seq x y z
N MET A 1 -16.23 -15.81 20.01
CA MET A 1 -17.34 -14.94 19.60
C MET A 1 -16.80 -14.11 18.46
N ASN A 2 -17.36 -14.25 17.25
CA ASN A 2 -16.96 -13.47 16.09
C ASN A 2 -17.26 -11.99 16.39
N SER A 3 -16.24 -11.24 16.75
CA SER A 3 -16.27 -9.80 16.51
C SER A 3 -16.04 -9.64 15.01
N ASP A 4 -17.06 -9.19 14.28
CA ASP A 4 -16.92 -8.91 12.86
C ASP A 4 -15.79 -7.90 12.67
N VAL A 5 -14.74 -8.30 11.97
CA VAL A 5 -13.57 -7.46 11.73
C VAL A 5 -14.01 -6.31 10.85
N TYR A 6 -13.87 -5.06 11.34
CA TYR A 6 -14.24 -3.87 10.57
C TYR A 6 -13.26 -3.65 9.43
N PHE A 7 -11.97 -3.79 9.72
CA PHE A 7 -10.91 -3.66 8.73
C PHE A 7 -9.77 -4.61 9.07
N GLU A 8 -9.19 -5.22 8.04
CA GLU A 8 -7.93 -5.94 8.14
C GLU A 8 -7.23 -5.83 6.79
N THR A 9 -5.97 -5.39 6.81
CA THR A 9 -5.15 -5.32 5.60
C THR A 9 -5.11 -6.69 4.95
N GLN A 10 -5.55 -6.76 3.70
CA GLN A 10 -5.38 -7.96 2.88
C GLN A 10 -3.96 -8.01 2.32
N ILE A 11 -3.10 -8.78 2.98
CA ILE A 11 -1.72 -8.98 2.54
C ILE A 11 -1.70 -10.18 1.60
N GLY A 12 -1.66 -9.90 0.29
CA GLY A 12 -1.41 -10.92 -0.73
C GLY A 12 -0.01 -11.56 -0.61
N PHE A 13 0.34 -12.50 -1.49
CA PHE A 13 1.69 -13.04 -1.48
C PHE A 13 2.67 -11.96 -1.96
N ALA A 14 3.75 -11.74 -1.21
CA ALA A 14 4.77 -10.77 -1.62
C ALA A 14 5.30 -11.07 -3.04
N LEU A 15 5.38 -12.36 -3.42
CA LEU A 15 5.79 -12.81 -4.75
C LEU A 15 4.90 -12.31 -5.89
N ASP A 16 3.62 -12.00 -5.62
CA ASP A 16 2.70 -11.49 -6.64
C ASP A 16 3.18 -10.11 -7.16
N GLN A 17 3.87 -9.33 -6.32
CA GLN A 17 4.47 -8.05 -6.71
C GLN A 17 5.61 -8.22 -7.72
N LEU A 18 6.23 -9.40 -7.80
CA LEU A 18 7.32 -9.70 -8.74
C LEU A 18 6.83 -10.30 -10.06
N LEU A 19 5.55 -10.66 -10.17
CA LEU A 19 4.97 -11.25 -11.37
C LEU A 19 5.20 -10.41 -12.65
N PRO A 20 5.14 -9.06 -12.61
CA PRO A 20 5.39 -8.24 -13.80
C PRO A 20 6.82 -8.34 -14.35
N ILE A 21 7.80 -8.80 -13.55
CA ILE A 21 9.20 -8.90 -13.98
C ILE A 21 9.38 -9.94 -15.09
N PHE A 22 8.62 -11.04 -15.05
CA PHE A 22 8.73 -12.12 -16.04
C PHE A 22 8.43 -11.68 -17.48
N PRO A 23 7.27 -11.05 -17.79
CA PRO A 23 7.00 -10.57 -19.14
C PRO A 23 7.97 -9.45 -19.56
N ILE A 24 8.39 -8.56 -18.64
CA ILE A 24 9.39 -7.52 -18.94
C ILE A 24 10.72 -8.15 -19.36
N ALA A 25 11.21 -9.14 -18.60
CA ALA A 25 12.44 -9.86 -18.90
C ALA A 25 12.33 -10.61 -20.24
N LEU A 26 11.18 -11.22 -20.54
CA LEU A 26 10.94 -11.89 -21.82
C LEU A 26 10.97 -10.92 -23.00
N ILE A 27 10.31 -9.75 -22.87
CA ILE A 27 10.30 -8.72 -23.92
C ILE A 27 11.72 -8.18 -24.14
N LEU A 28 12.45 -7.87 -23.07
CA LEU A 28 13.84 -7.44 -23.16
C LEU A 28 14.69 -8.50 -23.86
N PHE A 29 14.53 -9.77 -23.49
CA PHE A 29 15.24 -10.87 -24.14
C PHE A 29 14.95 -10.92 -25.65
N ILE A 30 13.68 -10.79 -26.05
CA ILE A 30 13.31 -10.76 -27.47
C ILE A 30 13.95 -9.58 -28.19
N LEU A 31 13.87 -8.37 -27.63
CA LEU A 31 14.43 -7.16 -28.24
C LEU A 31 15.96 -7.21 -28.37
N PHE A 32 16.66 -7.78 -27.39
CA PHE A 32 18.12 -7.92 -27.44
C PHE A 32 18.57 -9.08 -28.34
N LYS A 33 17.83 -10.19 -28.36
CA LYS A 33 18.24 -11.41 -29.09
C LYS A 33 17.88 -11.38 -30.56
N PHE A 34 16.76 -10.74 -30.92
CA PHE A 34 16.24 -10.67 -32.28
C PHE A 34 16.33 -9.25 -32.82
N SER A 35 17.46 -8.92 -33.47
CA SER A 35 17.72 -7.59 -34.03
C SER A 35 16.63 -7.13 -35.00
N ASP A 36 16.04 -8.05 -35.77
CA ASP A 36 15.03 -7.76 -36.78
C ASP A 36 13.75 -7.21 -36.13
N VAL A 37 13.37 -7.74 -34.97
CA VAL A 37 12.22 -7.25 -34.20
C VAL A 37 12.47 -5.82 -33.72
N THR A 38 13.66 -5.58 -33.18
CA THR A 38 14.04 -4.25 -32.70
C THR A 38 14.12 -3.24 -33.85
N GLN A 39 14.68 -3.63 -34.99
CA GLN A 39 14.74 -2.78 -36.17
C GLN A 39 13.33 -2.46 -36.70
N TYR A 40 12.47 -3.46 -36.82
CA TYR A 40 11.07 -3.28 -37.25
C TYR A 40 10.32 -2.28 -36.36
N ILE A 41 10.43 -2.42 -35.04
CA ILE A 41 9.80 -1.50 -34.08
C ILE A 41 10.40 -0.09 -34.20
N SER A 42 11.73 -0.01 -34.36
CA SER A 42 12.45 1.26 -34.50
C SER A 42 12.05 2.02 -35.77
N GLU A 43 11.80 1.31 -36.87
CA GLU A 43 11.29 1.89 -38.12
C GLU A 43 9.87 2.43 -37.97
N ILE A 44 8.97 1.68 -37.32
CA ILE A 44 7.59 2.14 -37.02
C ILE A 44 7.62 3.41 -36.18
N LEU A 45 8.46 3.43 -35.13
CA LEU A 45 8.57 4.56 -34.21
C LEU A 45 9.42 5.70 -34.76
N LYS A 46 10.12 5.50 -35.89
CA LYS A 46 11.07 6.46 -36.50
C LYS A 46 12.17 6.92 -35.52
N ILE A 47 12.65 5.99 -34.69
CA ILE A 47 13.72 6.21 -33.69
C ILE A 47 14.86 5.25 -34.01
N SER A 48 16.11 5.58 -33.67
CA SER A 48 17.20 4.62 -33.84
C SER A 48 17.09 3.46 -32.85
N SER A 49 17.43 2.24 -33.28
CA SER A 49 17.37 1.02 -32.46
C SER A 49 18.08 1.16 -31.12
N ASN A 50 19.25 1.82 -31.09
CA ASN A 50 19.97 2.05 -29.84
C ASN A 50 19.23 2.98 -28.87
N LYS A 51 18.60 4.05 -29.39
CA LYS A 51 17.82 4.97 -28.55
C LYS A 51 16.54 4.30 -28.02
N PHE A 52 15.91 3.49 -28.86
CA PHE A 52 14.75 2.69 -28.46
C PHE A 52 15.11 1.69 -27.35
N LEU A 53 16.16 0.88 -27.54
CA LEU A 53 16.61 -0.09 -26.54
C LEU A 53 17.02 0.56 -25.23
N LEU A 54 17.72 1.70 -25.28
CA LEU A 54 18.09 2.46 -24.08
C LEU A 54 16.85 2.99 -23.34
N GLY A 55 15.91 3.60 -24.06
CA GLY A 55 14.68 4.12 -23.47
C GLY A 55 13.81 3.02 -22.86
N PHE A 56 13.60 1.93 -23.59
CA PHE A 56 12.83 0.79 -23.11
C PHE A 56 13.53 0.06 -21.95
N GLY A 57 14.85 -0.09 -22.00
CA GLY A 57 15.65 -0.64 -20.91
C GLY A 57 15.55 0.20 -19.65
N PHE A 58 15.66 1.52 -19.77
CA PHE A 58 15.49 2.43 -18.64
C PHE A 58 14.09 2.34 -18.03
N LEU A 59 13.04 2.37 -18.86
CA LEU A 59 11.66 2.20 -18.39
C LEU A 59 11.45 0.86 -17.69
N SER A 60 12.02 -0.23 -18.24
CA SER A 60 11.96 -1.56 -17.65
C SER A 60 12.64 -1.58 -16.27
N CYS A 61 13.80 -0.93 -16.11
CA CYS A 61 14.46 -0.81 -14.82
C CYS A 61 13.61 -0.07 -13.78
N VAL A 62 12.90 1.00 -14.18
CA VAL A 62 11.98 1.73 -13.29
C VAL A 62 10.85 0.81 -12.82
N LEU A 63 10.20 0.10 -13.74
CA LEU A 63 9.09 -0.81 -13.42
C LEU A 63 9.51 -1.99 -12.54
N VAL A 64 10.69 -2.56 -12.82
CA VAL A 64 11.27 -3.64 -11.99
C VAL A 64 11.61 -3.11 -10.60
N SER A 65 12.18 -1.90 -10.51
CA SER A 65 12.48 -1.28 -9.21
C SER A 65 11.21 -1.08 -8.39
N ASP A 66 10.14 -0.55 -8.99
CA ASP A 66 8.84 -0.38 -8.33
C ASP A 66 8.27 -1.72 -7.82
N SER A 67 8.34 -2.76 -8.65
CA SER A 67 7.94 -4.13 -8.29
C SER A 67 8.73 -4.67 -7.09
N ILE A 68 10.05 -4.45 -7.07
CA ILE A 68 10.94 -4.86 -5.97
C ILE A 68 10.62 -4.07 -4.69
N PHE A 69 10.40 -2.76 -4.79
CA PHE A 69 9.98 -1.95 -3.64
C PHE A 69 8.61 -2.40 -3.10
N GLY A 70 7.67 -2.75 -3.97
CA GLY A 70 6.39 -3.35 -3.60
C GLY A 70 6.58 -4.66 -2.83
N TYR A 71 7.42 -5.57 -3.36
CA TYR A 71 7.78 -6.83 -2.69
C TYR A 71 8.32 -6.59 -1.28
N PHE A 72 9.30 -5.69 -1.11
CA PHE A 72 9.89 -5.42 0.20
C PHE A 72 8.87 -4.86 1.20
N LYS A 73 8.00 -3.94 0.76
CA LYS A 73 6.94 -3.38 1.62
C LYS A 73 5.99 -4.47 2.13
N VAL A 74 5.49 -5.32 1.23
CA VAL A 74 4.56 -6.41 1.57
C VAL A 74 5.25 -7.45 2.45
N SER A 75 6.47 -7.86 2.10
CA SER A 75 7.24 -8.84 2.86
C SER A 75 7.56 -8.35 4.28
N HIS A 76 7.94 -7.08 4.43
CA HIS A 76 8.26 -6.50 5.73
C HIS A 76 7.03 -6.41 6.63
N LEU A 77 5.88 -5.96 6.09
CA LEU A 77 4.64 -5.93 6.85
C LEU A 77 4.21 -7.32 7.30
N ARG A 78 4.32 -8.32 6.41
CA ARG A 78 4.01 -9.72 6.74
C ARG A 78 4.90 -10.25 7.86
N GLN A 79 6.20 -9.99 7.79
CA GLN A 79 7.14 -10.35 8.84
C GLN A 79 6.76 -9.71 10.19
N ILE A 80 6.39 -8.42 10.20
CA ILE A 80 5.94 -7.75 11.43
C ILE A 80 4.71 -8.45 12.04
N ILE A 81 3.76 -8.85 11.21
CA ILE A 81 2.53 -9.51 11.66
C ILE A 81 2.82 -10.93 12.15
N ASP A 82 3.58 -11.72 11.39
CA ASP A 82 3.92 -13.11 11.73
C ASP A 82 4.76 -13.19 13.02
N GLU A 83 5.72 -12.28 13.18
CA GLU A 83 6.56 -12.17 14.38
C GLU A 83 5.87 -11.42 15.53
N LYS A 84 4.62 -10.99 15.36
CA LYS A 84 3.84 -10.22 16.34
C LYS A 84 4.55 -8.94 16.83
N LYS A 85 5.35 -8.32 15.97
CA LYS A 85 6.08 -7.06 16.25
C LYS A 85 5.21 -5.82 16.04
N TYR A 86 3.96 -5.88 16.51
CA TYR A 86 3.00 -4.80 16.42
C TYR A 86 2.40 -4.48 17.78
N GLN A 87 1.70 -3.36 17.88
CA GLN A 87 1.04 -2.92 19.09
C GLN A 87 -0.47 -3.06 18.93
N VAL A 88 -1.14 -3.32 20.05
CA VAL A 88 -2.60 -3.40 20.12
C VAL A 88 -3.08 -2.44 21.20
N VAL A 89 -4.05 -1.60 20.84
CA VAL A 89 -4.72 -0.73 21.80
C VAL A 89 -6.23 -0.99 21.78
N VAL A 90 -6.79 -1.15 22.98
CA VAL A 90 -8.23 -1.43 23.18
C VAL A 90 -8.81 -0.27 23.96
N GLY A 91 -9.83 0.39 23.40
CA GLY A 91 -10.52 1.48 24.09
C GLY A 91 -11.50 2.21 23.18
N CYS A 92 -12.01 3.33 23.66
CA CYS A 92 -12.98 4.14 22.94
C CYS A 92 -12.32 5.36 22.31
N VAL A 93 -12.77 5.67 21.10
CA VAL A 93 -12.36 6.83 20.30
C VAL A 93 -12.62 8.10 21.10
N LYS A 94 -11.60 8.94 21.17
CA LYS A 94 -11.67 10.28 21.75
C LYS A 94 -11.09 11.30 20.79
N HIS A 95 -11.56 12.54 20.90
CA HIS A 95 -11.05 13.67 20.12
C HIS A 95 -11.02 13.38 18.61
N TYR A 96 -12.09 12.77 18.10
CA TYR A 96 -12.24 12.57 16.66
C TYR A 96 -12.32 13.92 15.96
N ASN A 97 -11.52 14.09 14.91
CA ASN A 97 -11.49 15.30 14.09
C ASN A 97 -11.28 14.91 12.62
N SER A 98 -11.99 15.60 11.73
CA SER A 98 -11.93 15.42 10.29
C SER A 98 -11.71 16.77 9.62
N GLU A 99 -10.56 16.93 8.99
CA GLU A 99 -10.17 18.15 8.27
C GLU A 99 -10.11 17.87 6.77
N THR A 100 -10.78 18.72 5.98
CA THR A 100 -10.74 18.65 4.53
C THR A 100 -9.84 19.75 3.98
N SER A 101 -8.79 19.37 3.27
CA SER A 101 -7.89 20.28 2.54
C SER A 101 -8.64 21.02 1.42
N PRO A 102 -8.20 22.23 1.01
CA PRO A 102 -8.72 22.91 -0.19
C PRO A 102 -8.71 22.07 -1.47
N THR A 103 -7.88 21.02 -1.52
CA THR A 103 -7.79 20.06 -2.62
C THR A 103 -8.67 18.81 -2.43
N ASN A 104 -9.69 18.87 -1.56
CA ASN A 104 -10.62 17.78 -1.23
C ASN A 104 -10.01 16.51 -0.61
N TYR A 105 -8.78 16.59 -0.08
CA TYR A 105 -8.22 15.50 0.73
C TYR A 105 -8.75 15.57 2.15
N ARG A 106 -9.38 14.50 2.61
CA ARG A 106 -9.90 14.35 3.98
C ARG A 106 -8.82 13.68 4.82
N THR A 107 -8.43 14.35 5.91
CA THR A 107 -7.53 13.81 6.92
C THR A 107 -8.29 13.68 8.22
N GLU A 108 -8.29 12.48 8.77
CA GLU A 108 -8.99 12.16 10.01
C GLU A 108 -8.00 11.78 11.08
N THR A 109 -8.30 12.19 12.31
CA THR A 109 -7.48 11.91 13.48
C THR A 109 -8.35 11.50 14.65
N PHE A 110 -7.82 10.60 15.49
CA PHE A 110 -8.47 10.20 16.73
C PHE A 110 -7.48 9.68 17.76
N LEU A 111 -7.93 9.54 19.01
CA LEU A 111 -7.16 9.02 20.13
C LEU A 111 -7.82 7.78 20.74
N ILE A 112 -7.02 6.76 21.07
CA ILE A 112 -7.42 5.66 21.95
C ILE A 112 -6.35 5.50 23.03
N LYS A 113 -6.72 5.63 24.31
CA LYS A 113 -5.80 5.51 25.48
C LYS A 113 -4.46 6.24 25.25
N ASN A 114 -4.52 7.51 24.82
CA ASN A 114 -3.38 8.39 24.51
C ASN A 114 -2.57 8.03 23.25
N THR A 115 -3.01 7.05 22.46
CA THR A 115 -2.40 6.71 21.17
C THR A 115 -3.13 7.46 20.06
N LYS A 116 -2.43 8.36 19.37
CA LYS A 116 -2.98 9.15 18.26
C LYS A 116 -2.89 8.37 16.95
N PHE A 117 -3.99 8.32 16.24
CA PHE A 117 -4.06 7.79 14.88
C PHE A 117 -4.39 8.91 13.91
N GLN A 118 -3.84 8.81 12.71
CA GLN A 118 -4.10 9.74 11.61
C GLN A 118 -4.10 8.96 10.31
N PHE A 119 -5.14 9.16 9.50
CA PHE A 119 -5.28 8.56 8.19
C PHE A 119 -5.91 9.56 7.22
N SER A 120 -5.71 9.36 5.93
CA SER A 120 -6.27 10.23 4.89
C SER A 120 -6.61 9.44 3.64
N ASN A 121 -7.41 10.02 2.75
CA ASN A 121 -7.73 9.48 1.43
C ASN A 121 -6.75 9.96 0.32
N TYR A 122 -5.58 10.52 0.69
CA TYR A 122 -4.66 11.10 -0.28
C TYR A 122 -3.78 10.05 -0.98
N THR A 123 -3.31 9.05 -0.25
CA THR A 123 -2.30 8.12 -0.76
C THR A 123 -2.74 6.69 -0.51
N GLN A 124 -2.69 5.88 -1.58
CA GLN A 124 -2.83 4.44 -1.45
C GLN A 124 -1.77 3.89 -0.50
N SER A 125 -2.20 3.01 0.39
CA SER A 125 -1.39 2.46 1.46
C SER A 125 -1.76 0.99 1.66
N LEU A 126 -0.80 0.21 2.17
CA LEU A 126 -1.11 -1.13 2.69
C LEU A 126 -1.82 -1.08 4.05
N TYR A 127 -1.83 0.09 4.69
CA TYR A 127 -2.49 0.33 5.97
C TYR A 127 -3.85 0.98 5.75
N PHE A 128 -4.67 1.02 6.78
CA PHE A 128 -5.94 1.73 6.80
C PHE A 128 -5.81 3.17 6.30
N THR A 129 -6.70 3.55 5.39
CA THR A 129 -6.79 4.87 4.77
C THR A 129 -8.19 5.46 4.93
N GLY A 130 -8.35 6.71 4.51
CA GLY A 130 -9.67 7.36 4.48
C GLY A 130 -10.66 6.67 3.53
N ASP A 131 -10.16 5.98 2.50
CA ASP A 131 -11.00 5.24 1.55
C ASP A 131 -11.60 3.98 2.19
N ASP A 132 -10.96 3.45 3.24
CA ASP A 132 -11.48 2.31 4.04
C ASP A 132 -12.53 2.76 5.08
N HIS A 133 -12.72 4.08 5.25
CA HIS A 133 -13.68 4.66 6.19
C HIS A 133 -14.91 5.25 5.47
N THR A 134 -15.79 4.36 5.01
CA THR A 134 -16.95 4.73 4.17
C THR A 134 -18.26 4.93 4.93
N ASP A 135 -18.39 4.38 6.14
CA ASP A 135 -19.65 4.25 6.88
C ASP A 135 -19.74 5.11 8.15
N ASN A 136 -18.74 5.96 8.41
CA ASN A 136 -18.58 6.70 9.66
C ASN A 136 -18.52 5.78 10.90
N PHE A 137 -17.97 4.58 10.78
CA PHE A 137 -17.76 3.69 11.93
C PHE A 137 -16.83 4.31 12.99
N ILE A 138 -15.74 4.95 12.59
CA ILE A 138 -14.79 5.59 13.51
C ILE A 138 -15.33 6.97 13.88
N ASN A 139 -16.01 7.02 15.03
CA ASN A 139 -16.60 8.23 15.58
C ASN A 139 -16.38 8.33 17.10
N GLU A 140 -16.57 9.53 17.65
CA GLU A 140 -16.41 9.80 19.09
C GLU A 140 -17.19 8.79 19.94
N GLY A 141 -16.52 8.21 20.94
CA GLY A 141 -17.12 7.23 21.86
C GLY A 141 -17.17 5.79 21.35
N GLN A 142 -16.91 5.53 20.06
CA GLN A 142 -16.90 4.17 19.52
C GLN A 142 -15.75 3.35 20.12
N CYS A 143 -16.05 2.19 20.70
CA CYS A 143 -15.04 1.32 21.31
C CYS A 143 -14.56 0.24 20.34
N MET A 144 -13.25 0.11 20.23
CA MET A 144 -12.59 -0.76 19.26
C MET A 144 -11.23 -1.26 19.78
N GLU A 145 -10.80 -2.38 19.23
CA GLU A 145 -9.42 -2.85 19.28
C GLU A 145 -8.74 -2.48 17.97
N VAL A 146 -7.58 -1.82 18.07
CA VAL A 146 -6.78 -1.39 16.92
C VAL A 146 -5.41 -2.04 17.01
N SER A 147 -5.06 -2.84 15.99
CA SER A 147 -3.71 -3.34 15.81
C SER A 147 -2.95 -2.44 14.82
N TYR A 148 -1.77 -1.99 15.22
CA TYR A 148 -1.00 -1.02 14.46
C TYR A 148 0.51 -1.26 14.56
N VAL A 149 1.22 -0.79 13.54
CA VAL A 149 2.69 -0.73 13.50
C VAL A 149 3.10 0.72 13.74
N ARG A 150 4.08 0.93 14.63
CA ARG A 150 4.66 2.25 14.85
C ARG A 150 5.85 2.45 13.92
N ASP A 151 5.79 3.47 13.08
CA ASP A 151 6.90 3.91 12.23
C ASP A 151 7.21 5.38 12.53
N GLY A 152 8.31 5.61 13.26
CA GLY A 152 8.65 6.91 13.82
C GLY A 152 7.54 7.50 14.70
N GLN A 153 6.93 8.59 14.21
CA GLN A 153 5.85 9.32 14.89
C GLN A 153 4.45 8.93 14.39
N LYS A 154 4.34 7.99 13.45
CA LYS A 154 3.06 7.57 12.87
C LYS A 154 2.67 6.19 13.37
N ASN A 155 1.37 6.03 13.63
CA ASN A 155 0.77 4.75 13.99
C ASN A 155 -0.05 4.27 12.80
N HIS A 156 0.46 3.25 12.12
CA HIS A 156 -0.12 2.68 10.91
C HIS A 156 -1.03 1.51 11.26
N ILE A 157 -2.34 1.69 11.05
CA ILE A 157 -3.35 0.69 11.40
C ILE A 157 -3.39 -0.39 10.33
N PHE A 158 -3.36 -1.65 10.72
CA PHE A 158 -3.56 -2.78 9.79
C PHE A 158 -4.75 -3.66 10.17
N LYS A 159 -5.35 -3.47 11.36
CA LYS A 159 -6.56 -4.18 11.77
C LYS A 159 -7.38 -3.37 12.76
N ILE A 160 -8.70 -3.38 12.60
CA ILE A 160 -9.69 -2.76 13.49
C ILE A 160 -10.79 -3.79 13.78
N VAL A 161 -11.08 -3.98 15.06
CA VAL A 161 -12.15 -4.86 15.53
C VAL A 161 -13.10 -4.06 16.44
N PRO A 162 -14.40 -3.94 16.11
CA PRO A 162 -15.39 -3.34 16.98
C PRO A 162 -15.49 -4.11 18.29
N LEU A 163 -15.62 -3.37 19.40
CA LEU A 163 -16.02 -3.95 20.68
C LEU A 163 -17.52 -3.79 20.79
N THR A 164 -18.27 -4.88 20.70
CA THR A 164 -19.70 -4.86 20.99
C THR A 164 -19.86 -4.50 22.46
N SER A 165 -20.59 -3.43 22.76
CA SER A 165 -21.04 -3.16 24.13
C SER A 165 -21.88 -4.35 24.58
N ARG A 166 -21.43 -5.06 25.60
CA ARG A 166 -22.33 -5.86 26.43
C ARG A 166 -22.98 -4.96 27.46
#